data_AF-A0A9E0LI62-F1
#
_entry.id   AF-A0A9E0LI62-F1
#
_cell.length_a   1.000
_cell.length_b   1.000
_cell.length_c   1.000
_cell.angle_alpha   90.00
_cell.angle_beta   90.00
_cell.angle_gamma   90.00
#
_symmetry.space_group_name_H-M   'P 1'
#
loop_
_entity.id
_entity.type
_entity.pdbx_description
1 polymer ?
#
loop_
_entity_poly.entity_id
_entity_poly.type
_entity_poly.pdbx_seq_one_letter_code
_entity_poly.pdbx_strand_id
1 'polypeptide(L)'
;MVFYLKSALCRLLTPMLLIVALFVTFGGQPCFAYYQDYLPAKMLSAKPIAQKVISLDFDHDWKAEVLPGIVAANCEGQFSVSGCDGKGSPWKISESEPRDFGGSCYIADVDGNGKLDILLHFPNASCGYPFSSLVVFFIDQSGLPHREEVVSRFSAGKSGVSDIVRGTSSKGALILQQDLAYGTFNNRDCGYWRWSALLAENCKLTEVKSAFDTELPCFVFFTTKPNHHLSRHGVALERQFRKHQ
;
A
#
# COMPACT_ATOMS: atom_id res chain seq x y z
N MET A 1 -43.61 40.56 22.76
CA MET A 1 -42.21 40.78 23.20
C MET A 1 -41.31 39.65 22.70
N VAL A 2 -41.18 39.43 21.38
CA VAL A 2 -40.22 38.46 20.80
C VAL A 2 -39.94 38.85 19.34
N PHE A 3 -39.31 40.00 19.05
CA PHE A 3 -38.89 40.31 17.68
C PHE A 3 -37.77 41.36 17.62
N TYR A 4 -36.75 41.28 18.48
CA TYR A 4 -35.59 42.20 18.35
C TYR A 4 -34.24 41.62 18.81
N LEU A 5 -34.10 40.28 18.90
CA LEU A 5 -32.80 39.65 19.26
C LEU A 5 -32.06 38.95 18.10
N LYS A 6 -32.65 38.81 16.91
CA LYS A 6 -32.03 38.04 15.81
C LYS A 6 -31.01 38.83 14.97
N SER A 7 -31.00 40.16 14.98
CA SER A 7 -30.14 40.95 14.08
C SER A 7 -28.74 41.27 14.62
N ALA A 8 -28.56 41.28 15.94
CA ALA A 8 -27.27 41.60 16.56
C ALA A 8 -26.30 40.39 16.56
N LEU A 9 -26.82 39.18 16.81
CA LEU A 9 -26.00 37.96 16.84
C LEU A 9 -25.45 37.59 15.46
N CYS A 10 -26.22 37.84 14.39
CA CYS A 10 -25.84 37.51 13.02
C CYS A 10 -24.73 38.41 12.45
N ARG A 11 -24.50 39.61 13.03
CA ARG A 11 -23.44 40.55 12.62
C ARG A 11 -22.10 40.32 13.32
N LEU A 12 -22.10 39.63 14.46
CA LEU A 12 -20.88 39.24 15.18
C LEU A 12 -20.33 37.88 14.71
N LEU A 13 -21.21 36.98 14.25
CA LEU A 13 -20.83 35.65 13.78
C LEU A 13 -20.24 35.65 12.36
N THR A 14 -20.65 36.58 11.50
CA THR A 14 -20.17 36.68 10.10
C THR A 14 -18.68 37.03 9.97
N PRO A 15 -18.11 38.02 10.69
CA PRO A 15 -16.68 38.29 10.61
C PRO A 15 -15.84 37.19 11.27
N MET A 16 -16.35 36.55 12.33
CA MET A 16 -15.64 35.47 13.02
C MET A 16 -15.60 34.19 12.18
N LEU A 17 -16.68 33.84 11.46
CA LEU A 17 -16.67 32.75 10.48
C LEU A 17 -15.76 33.06 9.28
N LEU A 18 -15.69 34.32 8.83
CA LEU A 18 -14.77 34.70 7.75
C LEU A 18 -13.31 34.57 8.18
N ILE A 19 -12.99 34.92 9.43
CA ILE A 19 -11.63 34.77 9.99
C ILE A 19 -11.28 33.29 10.14
N VAL A 20 -12.19 32.44 10.63
CA VAL A 20 -11.95 30.99 10.69
C VAL A 20 -11.81 30.38 9.28
N ALA A 21 -12.62 30.81 8.30
CA ALA A 21 -12.46 30.38 6.91
C ALA A 21 -11.13 30.84 6.30
N LEU A 22 -10.67 32.08 6.60
CA LEU A 22 -9.37 32.60 6.17
C LEU A 22 -8.19 31.85 6.79
N PHE A 23 -8.28 31.45 8.06
CA PHE A 23 -7.25 30.61 8.70
C PHE A 23 -7.26 29.17 8.19
N VAL A 24 -8.41 28.63 7.75
CA VAL A 24 -8.47 27.30 7.12
C VAL A 24 -7.96 27.34 5.68
N THR A 25 -8.14 28.44 4.94
CA THR A 25 -7.64 28.57 3.55
C THR A 25 -6.14 28.86 3.43
N PHE A 26 -5.49 29.40 4.48
CA PHE A 26 -4.06 29.74 4.47
C PHE A 26 -3.22 29.01 5.53
N GLY A 27 -3.84 28.21 6.39
CA GLY A 27 -3.19 27.45 7.47
C GLY A 27 -2.92 25.99 7.15
N GLY A 28 -3.16 25.54 5.92
CA GLY A 28 -2.62 24.26 5.47
C GLY A 28 -1.10 24.37 5.53
N GLN A 29 -0.45 23.72 6.50
CA GLN A 29 1.00 23.60 6.47
C GLN A 29 1.39 23.09 5.09
N PRO A 30 2.34 23.72 4.39
CA PRO A 30 2.72 23.26 3.08
C PRO A 30 3.16 21.80 3.21
N CYS A 31 2.52 20.91 2.46
CA CYS A 31 3.05 19.56 2.29
C CYS A 31 4.31 19.72 1.45
N PHE A 32 5.47 19.64 2.08
CA PHE A 32 6.78 19.84 1.43
C PHE A 32 7.32 18.56 0.76
N ALA A 33 6.45 17.58 0.55
CA ALA A 33 6.80 16.26 0.08
C ALA A 33 5.76 15.86 -0.99
N TYR A 34 6.11 16.00 -2.27
CA TYR A 34 5.27 15.47 -3.34
C TYR A 34 5.65 14.01 -3.58
N TYR A 35 4.67 13.14 -3.86
CA TYR A 35 4.86 11.71 -4.14
C TYR A 35 5.99 11.43 -5.15
N GLN A 36 6.15 12.32 -6.14
CA GLN A 36 7.17 12.23 -7.17
C GLN A 36 8.61 12.46 -6.68
N ASP A 37 8.81 13.19 -5.57
CA ASP A 37 10.13 13.57 -5.03
C ASP A 37 10.80 12.43 -4.23
N TYR A 38 10.11 11.30 -4.12
CA TYR A 38 10.52 10.17 -3.29
C TYR A 38 10.31 8.83 -3.98
N LEU A 39 10.14 8.82 -5.30
CA LEU A 39 10.17 7.60 -6.08
C LEU A 39 11.49 7.58 -6.86
N PRO A 40 12.23 6.45 -6.89
CA PRO A 40 13.36 6.32 -7.80
C PRO A 40 12.92 6.72 -9.21
N ALA A 41 13.73 7.46 -9.98
CA ALA A 41 13.32 7.93 -11.31
C ALA A 41 12.80 6.80 -12.24
N LYS A 42 13.29 5.56 -12.04
CA LYS A 42 12.83 4.35 -12.74
C LYS A 42 11.39 3.92 -12.38
N MET A 43 10.87 4.37 -11.24
CA MET A 43 9.49 4.15 -10.81
C MET A 43 8.52 5.19 -11.39
N LEU A 44 9.00 6.36 -11.83
CA LEU A 44 8.15 7.38 -12.47
C LEU A 44 7.56 6.88 -13.80
N SER A 45 8.20 5.91 -14.46
CA SER A 45 7.69 5.25 -15.66
C SER A 45 6.95 3.94 -15.38
N ALA A 46 6.86 3.50 -14.13
CA ALA A 46 6.15 2.29 -13.77
C ALA A 46 4.64 2.46 -13.95
N LYS A 47 3.97 1.39 -14.37
CA LYS A 47 2.52 1.38 -14.60
C LYS A 47 1.88 0.28 -13.76
N PRO A 48 0.62 0.45 -13.31
CA PRO A 48 -0.13 -0.63 -12.69
C PRO A 48 -0.12 -1.88 -13.58
N ILE A 49 0.07 -3.05 -12.97
CA ILE A 49 -0.06 -4.31 -13.71
C ILE A 49 -1.53 -4.62 -13.96
N ALA A 50 -1.81 -5.31 -15.09
CA ALA A 50 -3.15 -5.81 -15.35
C ALA A 50 -3.48 -6.93 -14.34
N GLN A 51 -4.65 -6.81 -13.71
CA GLN A 51 -5.16 -7.77 -12.74
C GLN A 51 -6.56 -8.19 -13.16
N LYS A 52 -6.88 -9.48 -12.98
CA LYS A 52 -8.24 -9.97 -13.11
C LYS A 52 -8.87 -10.07 -11.73
N VAL A 53 -10.02 -9.45 -11.56
CA VAL A 53 -10.82 -9.54 -10.35
C VAL A 53 -11.52 -10.91 -10.32
N ILE A 54 -11.40 -11.62 -9.20
CA ILE A 54 -12.17 -12.84 -8.93
C ILE A 54 -13.35 -12.52 -8.03
N SER A 55 -13.14 -11.77 -6.95
CA SER A 55 -14.17 -11.33 -6.04
C SER A 55 -13.81 -9.98 -5.43
N LEU A 56 -14.81 -9.14 -5.18
CA LEU A 56 -14.67 -7.89 -4.44
C LEU A 56 -15.51 -7.98 -3.20
N ASP A 57 -14.97 -7.46 -2.10
CA ASP A 57 -15.67 -7.31 -0.82
C ASP A 57 -16.39 -8.61 -0.41
N PHE A 58 -15.71 -9.74 -0.57
CA PHE A 58 -16.21 -11.01 -0.04
C PHE A 58 -16.28 -10.91 1.48
N ASP A 59 -17.27 -11.57 2.06
CA ASP A 59 -17.57 -11.51 3.48
C ASP A 59 -16.77 -12.54 4.29
N HIS A 60 -17.23 -12.81 5.50
CA HIS A 60 -16.61 -13.75 6.43
C HIS A 60 -16.53 -15.18 5.88
N ASP A 61 -17.52 -15.59 5.05
CA ASP A 61 -17.64 -16.94 4.52
C ASP A 61 -17.69 -16.92 2.98
N TRP A 62 -16.55 -17.16 2.38
CA TRP A 62 -16.37 -17.08 0.93
C TRP A 62 -15.64 -18.30 0.39
N LYS A 63 -16.00 -18.76 -0.81
CA LYS A 63 -15.29 -19.84 -1.50
C LYS A 63 -15.39 -19.65 -3.00
N ALA A 64 -14.25 -19.71 -3.68
CA ALA A 64 -14.21 -19.65 -5.14
C ALA A 64 -13.05 -20.46 -5.71
N GLU A 65 -13.26 -21.00 -6.90
CA GLU A 65 -12.16 -21.41 -7.77
C GLU A 65 -11.51 -20.15 -8.35
N VAL A 66 -10.28 -19.86 -7.92
CA VAL A 66 -9.55 -18.64 -8.28
C VAL A 66 -8.67 -18.82 -9.52
N LEU A 67 -8.19 -20.05 -9.70
CA LEU A 67 -7.46 -20.53 -10.88
C LEU A 67 -7.92 -21.98 -11.16
N PRO A 68 -7.74 -22.51 -12.39
CA PRO A 68 -8.15 -23.87 -12.70
C PRO A 68 -7.59 -24.89 -11.70
N GLY A 69 -8.50 -25.57 -10.97
CA GLY A 69 -8.14 -26.57 -9.96
C GLY A 69 -7.59 -26.00 -8.65
N ILE A 70 -7.59 -24.67 -8.46
CA ILE A 70 -7.18 -24.01 -7.22
C ILE A 70 -8.37 -23.26 -6.62
N VAL A 71 -8.68 -23.62 -5.38
CA VAL A 71 -9.79 -23.06 -4.62
C VAL A 71 -9.24 -22.24 -3.46
N ALA A 72 -9.69 -21.00 -3.35
CA ALA A 72 -9.52 -20.17 -2.18
C ALA A 72 -10.83 -20.15 -1.37
N ALA A 73 -10.72 -20.18 -0.05
CA ALA A 73 -11.86 -20.14 0.84
C ALA A 73 -11.53 -19.36 2.11
N ASN A 74 -12.47 -18.54 2.58
CA ASN A 74 -12.55 -18.02 3.93
C ASN A 74 -13.74 -18.72 4.59
N CYS A 75 -13.51 -19.51 5.64
CA CYS A 75 -14.60 -20.17 6.37
C CYS A 75 -14.41 -19.88 7.86
N GLU A 76 -15.40 -19.28 8.51
CA GLU A 76 -15.31 -18.88 9.91
C GLU A 76 -14.09 -17.97 10.18
N GLY A 77 -13.79 -17.06 9.23
CA GLY A 77 -12.61 -16.20 9.27
C GLY A 77 -11.29 -16.95 9.00
N GLN A 78 -11.30 -18.27 8.87
CA GLN A 78 -10.10 -19.06 8.56
C GLN A 78 -9.90 -19.16 7.05
N PHE A 79 -8.92 -18.40 6.55
CA PHE A 79 -8.59 -18.40 5.14
C PHE A 79 -7.70 -19.59 4.75
N SER A 80 -7.95 -20.18 3.59
CA SER A 80 -7.11 -21.23 3.01
C SER A 80 -7.15 -21.23 1.48
N VAL A 81 -6.05 -21.71 0.88
CA VAL A 81 -5.93 -21.98 -0.56
C VAL A 81 -5.51 -23.42 -0.73
N SER A 82 -6.16 -24.14 -1.63
CA SER A 82 -5.85 -25.54 -1.93
C SER A 82 -5.94 -25.81 -3.42
N GLY A 83 -5.11 -26.73 -3.92
CA GLY A 83 -5.11 -27.13 -5.31
C GLY A 83 -4.22 -28.35 -5.53
N CYS A 84 -3.80 -28.55 -6.77
CA CYS A 84 -2.82 -29.56 -7.14
C CYS A 84 -1.62 -28.95 -7.85
N ASP A 85 -0.45 -29.54 -7.68
CA ASP A 85 0.74 -29.19 -8.46
C ASP A 85 0.61 -29.67 -9.92
N GLY A 86 1.60 -29.37 -10.76
CA GLY A 86 1.65 -29.78 -12.16
C GLY A 86 1.73 -31.30 -12.39
N LYS A 87 1.95 -32.10 -11.34
CA LYS A 87 1.90 -33.57 -11.36
C LYS A 87 0.60 -34.13 -10.80
N GLY A 88 -0.32 -33.26 -10.35
CA GLY A 88 -1.59 -33.65 -9.73
C GLY A 88 -1.50 -33.94 -8.23
N SER A 89 -0.37 -33.68 -7.57
CA SER A 89 -0.24 -33.87 -6.11
C SER A 89 -1.00 -32.76 -5.38
N PRO A 90 -1.90 -33.08 -4.44
CA PRO A 90 -2.67 -32.07 -3.73
C PRO A 90 -1.80 -31.28 -2.75
N TRP A 91 -2.13 -30.01 -2.57
CA TRP A 91 -1.55 -29.12 -1.58
C TRP A 91 -2.61 -28.24 -0.95
N LYS A 92 -2.33 -27.73 0.26
CA LYS A 92 -3.17 -26.76 0.97
C LYS A 92 -2.30 -25.86 1.84
N ILE A 93 -2.57 -24.56 1.80
CA ILE A 93 -2.05 -23.56 2.72
C ILE A 93 -3.23 -22.95 3.46
N SER A 94 -3.12 -22.82 4.77
CA SER A 94 -4.09 -22.12 5.61
C SER A 94 -3.42 -20.98 6.36
N GLU A 95 -4.15 -19.90 6.57
CA GLU A 95 -3.75 -18.83 7.49
C GLU A 95 -3.90 -19.31 8.94
N SER A 96 -3.02 -18.82 9.81
CA SER A 96 -3.15 -19.02 11.26
C SER A 96 -4.00 -17.96 11.93
N GLU A 97 -4.11 -16.78 11.31
CA GLU A 97 -4.85 -15.65 11.86
C GLU A 97 -6.23 -15.52 11.21
N PRO A 98 -7.28 -15.24 11.98
CA PRO A 98 -8.60 -14.94 11.44
C PRO A 98 -8.60 -13.71 10.53
N ARG A 99 -9.42 -13.76 9.48
CA ARG A 99 -9.68 -12.71 8.49
C ARG A 99 -11.18 -12.37 8.49
N ASP A 100 -11.64 -11.94 9.67
CA ASP A 100 -13.07 -11.82 9.99
C ASP A 100 -13.83 -10.77 9.16
N PHE A 101 -13.12 -9.79 8.62
CA PHE A 101 -13.70 -8.68 7.86
C PHE A 101 -13.88 -8.98 6.37
N GLY A 102 -13.49 -10.17 5.92
CA GLY A 102 -13.49 -10.51 4.51
C GLY A 102 -12.45 -9.72 3.72
N GLY A 103 -12.62 -9.60 2.40
CA GLY A 103 -11.59 -9.01 1.55
C GLY A 103 -11.90 -9.01 0.07
N SER A 104 -10.87 -8.87 -0.76
CA SER A 104 -10.97 -8.95 -2.21
C SER A 104 -9.93 -9.92 -2.78
N CYS A 105 -10.28 -10.62 -3.85
CA CYS A 105 -9.41 -11.59 -4.51
C CYS A 105 -9.19 -11.23 -5.97
N TYR A 106 -7.93 -11.24 -6.37
CA TYR A 106 -7.47 -10.95 -7.73
C TYR A 106 -6.45 -12.00 -8.18
N ILE A 107 -6.19 -12.05 -9.48
CA ILE A 107 -5.10 -12.82 -10.05
C ILE A 107 -4.30 -12.00 -11.06
N ALA A 108 -2.99 -12.20 -11.10
CA ALA A 108 -2.06 -11.58 -12.05
C ALA A 108 -0.74 -12.34 -12.08
N ASP A 109 0.02 -12.23 -13.17
CA ASP A 109 1.43 -12.66 -13.20
C ASP A 109 2.27 -11.57 -12.53
N VAL A 110 2.56 -11.72 -11.25
CA VAL A 110 3.17 -10.67 -10.41
C VAL A 110 4.68 -10.76 -10.49
N ASP A 111 5.25 -11.95 -10.32
CA ASP A 111 6.70 -12.17 -10.40
C ASP A 111 7.26 -12.25 -11.84
N GLY A 112 6.35 -12.24 -12.83
CA GLY A 112 6.68 -12.24 -14.24
C GLY A 112 7.08 -13.62 -14.77
N ASN A 113 6.86 -14.69 -14.02
CA ASN A 113 7.22 -16.05 -14.43
C ASN A 113 6.27 -16.62 -15.51
N GLY A 114 5.18 -15.92 -15.84
CA GLY A 114 4.19 -16.32 -16.85
C GLY A 114 3.08 -17.23 -16.32
N LYS A 115 3.04 -17.50 -15.02
CA LYS A 115 1.89 -18.08 -14.30
C LYS A 115 1.10 -16.97 -13.63
N LEU A 116 -0.18 -17.22 -13.40
CA LEU A 116 -1.00 -16.30 -12.61
C LEU A 116 -0.82 -16.64 -11.14
N ASP A 117 -0.50 -15.61 -10.37
CA ASP A 117 -0.45 -15.60 -8.91
C ASP A 117 -1.80 -15.16 -8.35
N ILE A 118 -2.05 -15.50 -7.09
CA ILE A 118 -3.29 -15.12 -6.39
C ILE A 118 -2.97 -13.97 -5.42
N LEU A 119 -3.76 -12.91 -5.50
CA LEU A 119 -3.65 -11.71 -4.68
C LEU A 119 -4.89 -11.60 -3.80
N LEU A 120 -4.69 -11.48 -2.50
CA LEU A 120 -5.77 -11.33 -1.53
C LEU A 120 -5.54 -10.10 -0.69
N HIS A 121 -6.48 -9.17 -0.79
CA HIS A 121 -6.47 -7.94 -0.02
C HIS A 121 -7.46 -8.05 1.13
N PHE A 122 -6.96 -7.92 2.35
CA PHE A 122 -7.75 -7.94 3.58
C PHE A 122 -7.67 -6.55 4.23
N PRO A 123 -8.76 -5.77 4.22
CA PRO A 123 -8.80 -4.50 4.94
C PRO A 123 -8.78 -4.75 6.45
N ASN A 124 -7.87 -4.11 7.20
CA ASN A 124 -7.90 -4.21 8.65
C ASN A 124 -8.82 -3.12 9.22
N ALA A 125 -9.78 -3.52 10.07
CA ALA A 125 -10.71 -2.60 10.73
C ALA A 125 -10.08 -1.91 11.96
N SER A 126 -8.87 -1.34 11.82
CA SER A 126 -8.22 -0.63 12.92
C SER A 126 -8.76 0.79 13.06
N CYS A 127 -9.19 1.14 14.29
CA CYS A 127 -9.74 2.45 14.68
C CYS A 127 -8.77 3.61 14.40
N GLY A 128 -8.78 4.13 13.16
CA GLY A 128 -8.04 5.33 12.75
C GLY A 128 -6.73 5.11 12.00
N TYR A 129 -6.31 3.85 11.76
CA TYR A 129 -5.11 3.54 10.96
C TYR A 129 -5.45 2.56 9.83
N PRO A 130 -5.51 3.01 8.56
CA PRO A 130 -6.05 2.22 7.44
C PRO A 130 -5.01 1.25 6.85
N PHE A 131 -4.38 0.43 7.69
CA PHE A 131 -3.54 -0.66 7.18
C PHE A 131 -4.41 -1.81 6.68
N SER A 132 -3.86 -2.58 5.76
CA SER A 132 -4.46 -3.77 5.18
C SER A 132 -3.34 -4.76 4.88
N SER A 133 -3.68 -6.05 4.88
CA SER A 133 -2.77 -7.09 4.43
C SER A 133 -3.02 -7.39 2.96
N LEU A 134 -1.95 -7.47 2.18
CA LEU A 134 -1.93 -8.08 0.86
C LEU A 134 -1.18 -9.40 0.99
N VAL A 135 -1.91 -10.50 0.92
CA VAL A 135 -1.35 -11.85 0.86
C VAL A 135 -1.21 -12.22 -0.61
N VAL A 136 0.00 -12.66 -1.00
CA VAL A 136 0.33 -13.09 -2.35
C VAL A 136 0.67 -14.57 -2.31
N PHE A 137 -0.04 -15.38 -3.09
CA PHE A 137 0.33 -16.76 -3.35
C PHE A 137 0.94 -16.83 -4.74
N PHE A 138 2.27 -16.83 -4.79
CA PHE A 138 3.01 -17.04 -6.02
C PHE A 138 2.88 -18.49 -6.46
N ILE A 139 2.53 -18.72 -7.73
CA ILE A 139 2.48 -20.05 -8.30
C ILE A 139 3.75 -20.27 -9.12
N ASP A 140 4.60 -21.19 -8.67
CA ASP A 140 5.83 -21.49 -9.38
C ASP A 140 5.59 -22.29 -10.67
N GLN A 141 6.67 -22.53 -11.43
CA GLN A 141 6.57 -23.27 -12.69
C GLN A 141 6.09 -24.72 -12.53
N SER A 142 6.26 -25.30 -11.34
CA SER A 142 5.77 -26.63 -11.00
C SER A 142 4.33 -26.64 -10.48
N GLY A 143 3.69 -25.47 -10.33
CA GLY A 143 2.34 -25.34 -9.79
C GLY A 143 2.27 -25.39 -8.26
N LEU A 144 3.41 -25.25 -7.57
CA LEU A 144 3.45 -25.16 -6.12
C LEU A 144 3.28 -23.70 -5.67
N PRO A 145 2.48 -23.46 -4.62
CA PRO A 145 2.29 -22.13 -4.08
C PRO A 145 3.41 -21.72 -3.11
N HIS A 146 3.80 -20.45 -3.16
CA HIS A 146 4.66 -19.79 -2.18
C HIS A 146 3.93 -18.57 -1.63
N ARG A 147 3.79 -18.50 -0.31
CA ARG A 147 3.02 -17.46 0.36
C ARG A 147 3.94 -16.33 0.83
N GLU A 148 3.58 -15.10 0.49
CA GLU A 148 4.18 -13.87 1.01
C GLU A 148 3.05 -12.95 1.52
N GLU A 149 3.36 -12.08 2.49
CA GLU A 149 2.40 -11.10 3.01
C GLU A 149 3.07 -9.74 3.19
N VAL A 150 2.33 -8.70 2.79
CA VAL A 150 2.75 -7.31 2.96
C VAL A 150 1.65 -6.58 3.73
N VAL A 151 2.02 -5.85 4.77
CA VAL A 151 1.11 -4.94 5.46
C VAL A 151 1.40 -3.52 4.99
N SER A 152 0.40 -2.88 4.42
CA SER A 152 0.50 -1.53 3.85
C SER A 152 -0.87 -0.84 3.80
N ARG A 153 -0.90 0.37 3.27
CA ARG A 153 -2.10 1.10 2.90
C ARG A 153 -2.40 0.86 1.43
N PHE A 154 -3.01 -0.28 1.12
CA PHE A 154 -3.33 -0.65 -0.25
C PHE A 154 -4.64 -0.02 -0.73
N SER A 155 -4.63 0.47 -1.97
CA SER A 155 -5.81 0.91 -2.69
C SER A 155 -6.27 -0.19 -3.65
N ALA A 156 -7.19 -1.03 -3.18
CA ALA A 156 -7.78 -2.13 -3.94
C ALA A 156 -9.20 -1.80 -4.41
N GLY A 157 -9.60 -2.34 -5.57
CA GLY A 157 -10.97 -2.20 -6.08
C GLY A 157 -11.17 -2.88 -7.43
N LYS A 158 -12.14 -2.41 -8.21
CA LYS A 158 -12.55 -3.02 -9.49
C LYS A 158 -11.44 -3.17 -10.54
N SER A 159 -10.34 -2.44 -10.39
CA SER A 159 -9.20 -2.48 -11.30
C SER A 159 -7.99 -3.26 -10.72
N GLY A 160 -8.17 -3.92 -9.57
CA GLY A 160 -7.08 -4.56 -8.84
C GLY A 160 -6.52 -3.69 -7.71
N VAL A 161 -5.37 -4.10 -7.20
CA VAL A 161 -4.57 -3.35 -6.22
C VAL A 161 -3.67 -2.36 -6.96
N SER A 162 -3.91 -1.07 -6.75
CA SER A 162 -3.27 0.04 -7.50
C SER A 162 -1.77 0.16 -7.23
N ASP A 163 -1.34 -0.30 -6.06
CA ASP A 163 0.03 -0.21 -5.55
C ASP A 163 0.96 -1.32 -6.09
N ILE A 164 0.46 -2.16 -7.00
CA ILE A 164 1.26 -3.16 -7.70
C ILE A 164 1.58 -2.66 -9.10
N VAL A 165 2.83 -2.29 -9.32
CA VAL A 165 3.28 -1.63 -10.55
C VAL A 165 4.44 -2.38 -11.18
N ARG A 166 4.60 -2.28 -12.50
CA ARG A 166 5.76 -2.84 -13.21
C ARG A 166 6.50 -1.74 -13.94
N GLY A 167 7.80 -1.66 -13.70
CA GLY A 167 8.71 -0.78 -14.44
C GLY A 167 8.97 -1.31 -15.84
N THR A 168 9.37 -0.44 -16.77
CA THR A 168 9.56 -0.79 -18.19
C THR A 168 10.63 -1.85 -18.46
N SER A 169 11.58 -2.03 -17.55
CA SER A 169 12.69 -2.99 -17.68
C SER A 169 12.62 -4.16 -16.69
N SER A 170 11.58 -4.23 -15.85
CA SER A 170 11.46 -5.26 -14.82
C SER A 170 10.55 -6.38 -15.29
N LYS A 171 10.98 -7.63 -15.11
CA LYS A 171 10.14 -8.80 -15.33
C LYS A 171 9.13 -8.95 -14.18
N GLY A 172 9.61 -8.81 -12.94
CA GLY A 172 8.79 -8.77 -11.73
C GLY A 172 8.06 -7.44 -11.52
N ALA A 173 6.90 -7.48 -10.87
CA ALA A 173 6.21 -6.31 -10.36
C ALA A 173 6.84 -5.83 -9.04
N LEU A 174 6.61 -4.56 -8.74
CA LEU A 174 6.91 -3.89 -7.48
C LEU A 174 5.62 -3.75 -6.70
N ILE A 175 5.63 -4.16 -5.44
CA ILE A 175 4.58 -3.85 -4.47
C ILE A 175 5.02 -2.65 -3.67
N LEU A 176 4.29 -1.54 -3.80
CA LEU A 176 4.56 -0.32 -3.05
C LEU A 176 4.01 -0.47 -1.63
N GLN A 177 4.93 -0.37 -0.66
CA GLN A 177 4.60 -0.49 0.75
C GLN A 177 4.77 0.86 1.43
N GLN A 178 3.78 1.22 2.23
CA GLN A 178 3.84 2.32 3.16
C GLN A 178 3.74 1.76 4.57
N ASP A 179 4.73 2.04 5.42
CA ASP A 179 4.73 1.62 6.82
C ASP A 179 5.19 2.76 7.75
N LEU A 180 4.88 2.61 9.04
CA LEU A 180 5.31 3.55 10.08
C LEU A 180 6.60 3.00 10.70
N ALA A 181 7.72 3.63 10.41
CA ALA A 181 8.98 3.36 11.10
C ALA A 181 8.95 4.03 12.48
N TYR A 182 9.37 3.31 13.51
CA TYR A 182 9.52 3.85 14.86
C TYR A 182 10.92 3.56 15.37
N GLY A 183 11.53 4.50 16.07
CA GLY A 183 12.85 4.34 16.65
C GLY A 183 13.20 5.46 17.61
N THR A 184 14.39 5.38 18.22
CA THR A 184 14.87 6.39 19.15
C THR A 184 16.00 7.19 18.52
N PHE A 185 15.88 8.51 18.47
CA PHE A 185 16.91 9.43 18.00
C PHE A 185 17.15 10.51 19.06
N ASN A 186 18.40 10.69 19.50
CA ASN A 186 18.76 11.63 20.56
C ASN A 186 17.90 11.49 21.83
N ASN A 187 17.70 10.25 22.31
CA ASN A 187 16.87 9.92 23.47
C ASN A 187 15.40 10.38 23.35
N ARG A 188 14.89 10.52 22.12
CA ARG A 188 13.48 10.77 21.85
C ARG A 188 12.93 9.72 20.93
N ASP A 189 11.75 9.24 21.26
CA ASP A 189 10.97 8.40 20.37
C ASP A 189 10.53 9.20 19.16
N CYS A 190 10.85 8.67 18.00
CA CYS A 190 10.61 9.27 16.71
C CYS A 190 9.90 8.23 15.83
N GLY A 191 8.70 8.56 15.39
CA GLY A 191 7.99 7.84 14.35
C GLY A 191 8.05 8.62 13.04
N TYR A 192 8.19 7.93 11.92
CA TYR A 192 8.04 8.53 10.61
C TYR A 192 7.45 7.54 9.61
N TRP A 193 6.63 8.04 8.69
CA TRP A 193 6.13 7.23 7.59
C TRP A 193 7.26 6.97 6.61
N ARG A 194 7.44 5.75 6.14
CA ARG A 194 8.33 5.46 5.02
C ARG A 194 7.59 4.79 3.87
N TRP A 195 8.18 4.89 2.69
CA TRP A 195 7.78 4.15 1.50
C TRP A 195 8.92 3.23 1.06
N SER A 196 8.62 1.96 0.91
CA SER A 196 9.50 0.97 0.31
C SER A 196 8.84 0.35 -0.91
N ALA A 197 9.64 -0.35 -1.72
CA ALA A 197 9.15 -1.14 -2.83
C ALA A 197 9.69 -2.56 -2.67
N LEU A 198 8.81 -3.54 -2.78
CA LEU A 198 9.17 -4.95 -2.76
C LEU A 198 9.11 -5.49 -4.18
N LEU A 199 10.23 -5.99 -4.69
CA LEU A 199 10.29 -6.66 -5.98
C LEU A 199 9.85 -8.10 -5.82
N ALA A 200 8.82 -8.47 -6.58
CA ALA A 200 8.35 -9.84 -6.72
C ALA A 200 9.18 -10.55 -7.79
N GLU A 201 10.01 -11.50 -7.39
CA GLU A 201 10.82 -12.32 -8.30
C GLU A 201 11.02 -13.72 -7.72
N ASN A 202 10.90 -14.75 -8.56
CA ASN A 202 11.10 -16.14 -8.19
C ASN A 202 10.28 -16.54 -6.95
N CYS A 203 8.98 -16.20 -6.99
CA CYS A 203 8.03 -16.51 -5.94
C CYS A 203 8.37 -15.90 -4.56
N LYS A 204 9.14 -14.81 -4.52
CA LYS A 204 9.51 -14.10 -3.29
C LYS A 204 9.39 -12.60 -3.43
N LEU A 205 9.17 -11.94 -2.30
CA LEU A 205 9.26 -10.49 -2.18
C LEU A 205 10.62 -10.11 -1.61
N THR A 206 11.32 -9.21 -2.30
CA THR A 206 12.62 -8.69 -1.86
C THR A 206 12.61 -7.18 -1.84
N GLU A 207 13.09 -6.58 -0.76
CA GLU A 207 13.13 -5.12 -0.68
C GLU A 207 14.10 -4.54 -1.71
N VAL A 208 13.59 -3.61 -2.53
CA VAL A 208 14.41 -2.89 -3.50
C VAL A 208 15.23 -1.86 -2.76
N LYS A 209 16.55 -1.96 -2.92
CA LYS A 209 17.46 -0.97 -2.37
C LYS A 209 17.17 0.42 -2.93
N SER A 210 17.30 1.41 -2.05
CA SER A 210 17.27 2.81 -2.43
C SER A 210 18.32 3.15 -3.50
N ALA A 211 18.10 4.26 -4.22
CA ALA A 211 19.08 4.82 -5.16
C ALA A 211 20.45 5.17 -4.51
N PHE A 212 20.55 5.10 -3.17
CA PHE A 212 21.76 5.39 -2.42
C PHE A 212 22.42 4.15 -1.80
N ASP A 213 21.91 2.94 -2.09
CA ASP A 213 22.44 1.67 -1.56
C ASP A 213 22.56 1.67 -0.02
N THR A 214 21.73 2.47 0.65
CA THR A 214 21.72 2.62 2.11
C THR A 214 20.60 1.79 2.74
N GLU A 215 20.94 1.00 3.76
CA GLU A 215 19.99 0.42 4.70
C GLU A 215 19.46 1.54 5.63
N LEU A 216 18.19 1.90 5.42
CA LEU A 216 17.32 2.81 6.19
C LEU A 216 17.53 4.36 6.10
N PRO A 217 16.42 5.14 6.04
CA PRO A 217 15.11 4.86 5.44
C PRO A 217 14.98 5.57 4.10
N CYS A 218 14.50 4.85 3.09
CA CYS A 218 14.00 5.54 1.91
C CYS A 218 12.61 6.10 2.19
N PHE A 219 12.50 7.41 1.95
CA PHE A 219 11.27 8.16 1.71
C PHE A 219 10.38 8.42 2.93
N VAL A 220 10.85 9.33 3.79
CA VAL A 220 10.16 9.80 4.99
C VAL A 220 9.04 10.81 4.70
N PHE A 221 7.80 10.53 5.12
CA PHE A 221 6.73 11.53 5.25
C PHE A 221 6.51 11.93 6.73
N PHE A 222 6.69 13.24 6.97
CA PHE A 222 6.36 14.08 8.13
C PHE A 222 7.15 14.00 9.44
N THR A 223 7.81 15.13 9.73
CA THR A 223 7.54 15.94 10.94
C THR A 223 7.02 17.32 10.49
N THR A 224 6.62 18.23 11.38
CA THR A 224 6.16 19.62 11.07
C THR A 224 7.17 20.49 10.31
N LYS A 225 8.35 19.95 10.01
CA LYS A 225 9.28 20.42 8.99
C LYS A 225 9.65 19.25 8.08
N PRO A 226 9.73 19.45 6.75
CA PRO A 226 10.32 18.46 5.87
C PRO A 226 11.71 18.08 6.37
N ASN A 227 12.02 16.79 6.33
CA ASN A 227 13.28 16.25 6.84
C ASN A 227 14.43 16.49 5.84
N HIS A 228 14.53 17.71 5.30
CA HIS A 228 15.65 18.15 4.45
C HIS A 228 16.99 18.15 5.21
N HIS A 229 16.97 17.97 6.53
CA HIS A 229 18.13 18.14 7.41
C HIS A 229 18.82 16.84 7.85
N LEU A 230 18.27 15.64 7.58
CA LEU A 230 18.85 14.40 8.13
C LEU A 230 19.53 13.47 7.12
N SER A 231 19.46 13.78 5.82
CA SER A 231 20.20 13.03 4.81
C SER A 231 21.36 13.87 4.29
N ARG A 232 22.60 13.39 4.50
CA ARG A 232 23.81 13.89 3.79
C ARG A 232 23.66 13.84 2.25
N HIS A 233 22.63 13.16 1.74
CA HIS A 233 22.30 13.02 0.34
C HIS A 233 21.11 13.91 -0.11
N GLY A 234 20.53 14.76 0.76
CA GLY A 234 19.40 15.62 0.41
C GLY A 234 19.67 16.52 -0.80
N VAL A 235 20.88 17.08 -0.88
CA VAL A 235 21.33 17.89 -2.03
C VAL A 235 21.52 17.04 -3.30
N ALA A 236 21.91 15.77 -3.16
CA ALA A 236 22.08 14.86 -4.29
C ALA A 236 20.73 14.41 -4.87
N LEU A 237 19.75 14.11 -4.00
CA LEU A 237 18.36 13.87 -4.36
C LEU A 237 17.79 15.07 -5.14
N GLU A 238 17.91 16.28 -4.59
CA GLU A 238 17.38 17.49 -5.23
C GLU A 238 18.02 17.76 -6.60
N ARG A 239 19.32 17.50 -6.76
CA ARG A 239 20.02 17.60 -8.05
C ARG A 239 19.56 16.54 -9.05
N GLN A 240 19.23 15.33 -8.60
CA GLN A 240 18.75 14.27 -9.49
C GLN A 240 17.34 14.57 -10.00
N PHE A 241 16.45 15.10 -9.15
CA PHE A 241 15.10 15.52 -9.56
C PHE A 241 15.12 16.64 -10.60
N ARG A 242 15.96 17.66 -10.42
CA ARG A 242 16.07 18.77 -11.38
C ARG A 242 16.59 18.37 -12.76
N LYS A 243 17.18 17.17 -12.91
CA LYS A 243 17.65 16.66 -14.22
C LYS A 243 16.57 15.92 -15.01
N HIS A 244 15.45 15.58 -14.38
CA HIS A 244 14.37 14.77 -14.97
C HIS A 244 13.04 15.54 -15.08
N GLN A 245 13.02 16.82 -14.73
CA GLN A 245 11.99 17.80 -15.14
C GLN A 245 12.44 18.48 -16.43
#